data_AF-A0A3D9LIH7-F1
#
_entry.id   AF-A0A3D9LIH7-F1
#
_cell.length_a   1.000
_cell.length_b   1.000
_cell.length_c   1.000
_cell.angle_alpha   90.00
_cell.angle_beta   90.00
_cell.angle_gamma   90.00
#
_symmetry.space_group_name_H-M   'P 1'
#
loop_
_entity.id
_entity.type
_entity.pdbx_description
1 polymer ?
#
loop_
_entity_poly.entity_id
_entity_poly.type
_entity_poly.pdbx_seq_one_letter_code
_entity_poly.pdbx_strand_id
1 'polypeptide(L)'
;MKKFTSKYLLVLGVLTLVILGSQLLMQKTIKDSKSDARIINISGRQRMLSQKITKASLKLQTAEDKQAFDLAKSELQAAYKLWTTSHADLQFGSSEIDVSEMNKDQALQALFQQIDPFYTAIKQASEELISMSFETANSSRKNQATDAIAAIKSNEGEFLTLMNKITFQYDKQASAKIEMLSTVEYYLLGTTLLVILMEILFIFRPMFVDSKQKESIISKLSVLRNDEQNYSSTQIKQANSRIKELKKLAIQLKEEVIEKDKSYTLKTTSQMMENLKLKGRIEELEAKLDQPSHAI
;
A
#
# COMPACT_ATOMS: atom_id res chain seq x y z
N MET A 1 4.93 17.44 16.24
CA MET A 1 5.13 16.85 14.90
C MET A 1 5.31 15.33 14.97
N LYS A 2 6.32 14.78 15.68
CA LYS A 2 6.58 13.33 15.78
C LYS A 2 5.37 12.43 16.15
N LYS A 3 4.49 12.87 17.07
CA LYS A 3 3.30 12.09 17.49
C LYS A 3 2.24 11.93 16.39
N PHE A 4 2.07 12.91 15.50
CA PHE A 4 1.13 12.82 14.38
C PHE A 4 1.68 11.95 13.24
N THR A 5 2.99 12.07 12.96
CA THR A 5 3.68 11.24 11.98
C THR A 5 3.64 9.75 12.34
N SER A 6 3.84 9.40 13.63
CA SER A 6 3.79 7.99 14.06
C SER A 6 2.39 7.38 13.96
N LYS A 7 1.32 8.11 14.30
CA LYS A 7 -0.06 7.65 14.13
C LYS A 7 -0.43 7.47 12.66
N TYR A 8 -0.03 8.42 11.81
CA TYR A 8 -0.23 8.34 10.37
C TYR A 8 0.47 7.13 9.76
N LEU A 9 1.75 6.91 10.10
CA LEU A 9 2.51 5.74 9.63
C LEU A 9 1.93 4.41 10.11
N LEU A 10 1.41 4.36 11.34
CA LEU A 10 0.75 3.16 11.86
C LEU A 10 -0.47 2.81 11.03
N VAL A 11 -1.36 3.78 10.78
CA VAL A 11 -2.60 3.51 10.05
C VAL A 11 -2.31 3.20 8.58
N LEU A 12 -1.38 3.91 7.95
CA LEU A 12 -0.92 3.60 6.59
C LEU A 12 -0.33 2.17 6.52
N GLY A 13 0.40 1.75 7.55
CA GLY A 13 0.91 0.39 7.69
C GLY A 13 -0.22 -0.64 7.79
N VAL A 14 -1.24 -0.39 8.62
CA VAL A 14 -2.42 -1.26 8.74
C VAL A 14 -3.15 -1.37 7.39
N LEU A 15 -3.40 -0.24 6.72
CA LEU A 15 -4.05 -0.20 5.41
C LEU A 15 -3.25 -1.00 4.37
N THR A 16 -1.94 -0.83 4.35
CA THR A 16 -1.04 -1.57 3.44
C THR A 16 -1.11 -3.07 3.72
N LEU A 17 -1.10 -3.50 4.98
CA LEU A 17 -1.20 -4.92 5.35
C LEU A 17 -2.55 -5.52 4.94
N VAL A 18 -3.65 -4.79 5.10
CA VAL A 18 -4.99 -5.22 4.66
C VAL A 18 -5.02 -5.43 3.15
N ILE A 19 -4.51 -4.46 2.38
CA ILE A 19 -4.47 -4.53 0.92
C ILE A 19 -3.58 -5.69 0.45
N LEU A 20 -2.38 -5.84 1.01
CA LEU A 20 -1.48 -6.95 0.67
C LEU A 20 -2.09 -8.31 1.02
N GLY A 21 -2.73 -8.43 2.19
CA GLY A 21 -3.45 -9.64 2.59
C GLY A 21 -4.56 -9.99 1.60
N SER A 22 -5.39 -9.01 1.22
CA SER A 22 -6.43 -9.17 0.21
C SER A 22 -5.86 -9.65 -1.12
N GLN A 23 -4.75 -9.06 -1.57
CA GLN A 23 -4.11 -9.42 -2.82
C GLN A 23 -3.54 -10.84 -2.80
N LEU A 24 -2.94 -11.27 -1.68
CA LEU A 24 -2.44 -12.63 -1.52
C LEU A 24 -3.56 -13.67 -1.56
N LEU A 25 -4.69 -13.40 -0.89
CA LEU A 25 -5.87 -14.27 -0.94
C LEU A 25 -6.41 -14.39 -2.36
N MET A 26 -6.54 -13.26 -3.08
CA MET A 26 -7.01 -13.23 -4.46
C MET A 26 -6.11 -14.06 -5.39
N GLN A 27 -4.78 -13.86 -5.31
CA GLN A 27 -3.83 -14.60 -6.14
C GLN A 27 -3.86 -16.10 -5.87
N LYS A 28 -4.01 -16.50 -4.61
CA LYS A 28 -4.18 -17.90 -4.24
C LYS A 28 -5.43 -18.50 -4.91
N THR A 29 -6.58 -17.84 -4.78
CA THR A 29 -7.82 -18.37 -5.36
C THR A 29 -7.82 -18.39 -6.89
N ILE A 30 -7.22 -17.41 -7.56
CA ILE A 30 -7.06 -17.44 -9.02
C ILE A 30 -6.27 -18.68 -9.45
N LYS A 31 -5.21 -19.02 -8.71
CA LYS A 31 -4.40 -20.22 -8.98
C LYS A 31 -5.22 -21.49 -8.78
N ASP A 32 -5.97 -21.59 -7.68
CA ASP A 32 -6.80 -22.75 -7.37
C ASP A 32 -7.94 -22.91 -8.38
N SER A 33 -8.59 -21.81 -8.78
CA SER A 33 -9.66 -21.77 -9.78
C SER A 33 -9.23 -22.31 -11.15
N LYS A 34 -7.96 -22.11 -11.55
CA LYS A 34 -7.44 -22.69 -12.79
C LYS A 34 -7.35 -24.22 -12.73
N SER A 35 -6.99 -24.77 -11.57
CA SER A 35 -6.98 -26.21 -11.33
C SER A 35 -8.41 -26.76 -11.35
N ASP A 36 -9.31 -26.10 -10.64
CA ASP A 36 -10.74 -26.44 -10.57
C ASP A 36 -11.39 -26.47 -11.96
N ALA A 37 -11.14 -25.45 -12.79
CA ALA A 37 -11.63 -25.41 -14.17
C ALA A 37 -11.09 -26.56 -15.03
N ARG A 38 -9.84 -26.98 -14.81
CA ARG A 38 -9.26 -28.14 -15.50
C ARG A 38 -9.92 -29.44 -15.06
N ILE A 39 -10.19 -29.63 -13.78
CA ILE A 39 -10.92 -30.80 -13.25
C ILE A 39 -12.32 -30.88 -13.87
N ILE A 40 -13.04 -29.76 -13.96
CA ILE A 40 -14.37 -29.69 -14.60
C ILE A 40 -14.28 -30.07 -16.09
N ASN A 41 -13.27 -29.58 -16.81
CA ASN A 41 -13.08 -29.94 -18.22
C ASN A 41 -12.79 -31.44 -18.41
N ILE A 42 -11.88 -31.99 -17.60
CA ILE A 42 -11.49 -33.41 -17.66
C ILE A 42 -12.70 -34.29 -17.34
N SER A 43 -13.45 -33.98 -16.27
CA SER A 43 -14.67 -34.71 -15.91
C SER A 43 -15.73 -34.57 -17.00
N GLY A 44 -15.95 -33.38 -17.55
CA GLY A 44 -16.88 -33.15 -18.66
C GLY A 44 -16.53 -33.97 -19.90
N ARG A 45 -15.23 -34.10 -20.21
CA ARG A 45 -14.69 -34.88 -21.33
C ARG A 45 -14.91 -36.39 -21.19
N GLN A 46 -15.03 -36.91 -19.97
CA GLN A 46 -15.31 -38.34 -19.73
C GLN A 46 -16.59 -38.81 -20.43
N ARG A 47 -17.63 -37.96 -20.45
CA ARG A 47 -18.91 -38.26 -21.13
C ARG A 47 -18.73 -38.47 -22.62
N MET A 48 -18.05 -37.51 -23.28
CA MET A 48 -17.73 -37.61 -24.71
C MET A 48 -16.86 -38.83 -24.99
N LEU A 49 -15.88 -39.12 -24.13
CA LEU A 49 -15.01 -40.27 -24.30
C LEU A 49 -15.75 -41.61 -24.15
N SER A 50 -16.68 -41.73 -23.20
CA SER A 50 -17.53 -42.94 -23.08
C SER A 50 -18.37 -43.18 -24.33
N GLN A 51 -18.99 -42.12 -24.88
CA GLN A 51 -19.72 -42.19 -26.15
C GLN A 51 -18.80 -42.53 -27.33
N LYS A 52 -17.58 -41.97 -27.35
CA LYS A 52 -16.58 -42.25 -28.39
C LYS A 52 -16.12 -43.71 -28.34
N ILE A 53 -15.95 -44.28 -27.14
CA ILE A 53 -15.68 -45.70 -26.92
C ILE A 53 -16.84 -46.53 -27.49
N THR A 54 -18.09 -46.26 -27.10
CA THR A 54 -19.27 -46.96 -27.66
C THR A 54 -19.30 -46.90 -29.18
N LYS A 55 -19.11 -45.71 -29.76
CA LYS A 55 -19.14 -45.51 -31.22
C LYS A 55 -18.02 -46.27 -31.93
N ALA A 56 -16.79 -46.24 -31.41
CA ALA A 56 -15.67 -46.96 -31.99
C ALA A 56 -15.86 -48.49 -31.90
N SER A 57 -16.41 -48.97 -30.78
CA SER A 57 -16.77 -50.38 -30.60
C SER A 57 -17.85 -50.84 -31.59
N LEU A 58 -18.86 -50.01 -31.87
CA LEU A 58 -19.85 -50.31 -32.91
C LEU A 58 -19.24 -50.32 -34.32
N LYS A 59 -18.29 -49.43 -34.62
CA LYS A 59 -17.57 -49.45 -35.91
C LYS A 59 -16.77 -50.74 -36.09
N LEU A 60 -16.22 -51.32 -35.02
CA LEU A 60 -15.54 -52.62 -35.09
C LEU A 60 -16.52 -53.73 -35.51
N GLN A 61 -17.77 -53.69 -35.04
CA GLN A 61 -18.81 -54.66 -35.40
C GLN A 61 -19.17 -54.62 -36.89
N THR A 62 -19.19 -53.42 -37.45
CA THR A 62 -19.64 -53.17 -38.83
C THR A 62 -18.47 -53.08 -39.83
N ALA A 63 -17.25 -53.37 -39.40
CA ALA A 63 -16.08 -53.29 -40.27
C ALA A 63 -16.09 -54.45 -41.29
N GLU A 64 -16.18 -54.11 -42.58
CA GLU A 64 -16.22 -55.09 -43.67
C GLU A 64 -14.84 -55.61 -44.06
N ASP A 65 -13.79 -54.84 -43.77
CA ASP A 65 -12.41 -55.17 -44.07
C ASP A 65 -11.45 -54.83 -42.91
N LYS A 66 -10.22 -55.34 -43.03
CA LYS A 66 -9.17 -55.14 -42.03
C LYS A 66 -8.79 -53.67 -41.85
N GLN A 67 -8.82 -52.86 -42.91
CA GLN A 67 -8.44 -51.46 -42.83
C GLN A 67 -9.45 -50.65 -42.00
N ALA A 68 -10.75 -50.85 -42.25
CA ALA A 68 -11.83 -50.26 -41.48
C ALA A 68 -11.78 -50.69 -40.01
N PHE A 69 -11.49 -51.97 -39.76
CA PHE A 69 -11.32 -52.52 -38.42
C PHE A 69 -10.13 -51.88 -37.68
N ASP A 70 -8.96 -51.82 -38.31
CA ASP A 70 -7.75 -51.25 -37.71
C ASP A 70 -7.93 -49.76 -37.40
N LEU A 71 -8.64 -49.01 -38.24
CA LEU A 71 -9.00 -47.61 -37.98
C LEU A 71 -9.92 -47.48 -36.76
N ALA A 72 -11.00 -48.25 -36.70
CA ALA A 72 -11.93 -48.24 -35.57
C ALA A 72 -11.24 -48.67 -34.27
N LYS A 73 -10.33 -49.65 -34.35
CA LYS A 73 -9.53 -50.12 -33.22
C LYS A 73 -8.59 -49.04 -32.70
N SER A 74 -7.91 -48.32 -33.59
CA SER A 74 -7.06 -47.19 -33.21
C SER A 74 -7.85 -46.07 -32.53
N GLU A 75 -9.04 -45.74 -33.05
CA GLU A 75 -9.95 -44.79 -32.40
C GLU A 75 -10.36 -45.25 -30.99
N LEU A 76 -10.72 -46.53 -30.83
CA LEU A 76 -11.06 -47.13 -29.55
C LEU A 76 -9.89 -47.07 -28.57
N GLN A 77 -8.68 -47.46 -29.00
CA GLN A 77 -7.47 -47.43 -28.18
C GLN A 77 -7.15 -46.02 -27.68
N ALA A 78 -7.23 -45.02 -28.56
CA ALA A 78 -6.97 -43.63 -28.20
C ALA A 78 -8.00 -43.09 -27.20
N ALA A 79 -9.29 -43.37 -27.44
CA ALA A 79 -10.37 -42.97 -26.54
C ALA A 79 -10.26 -43.67 -25.18
N TYR A 80 -10.05 -44.99 -25.18
CA TYR A 80 -9.87 -45.82 -23.99
C TYR A 80 -8.72 -45.34 -23.11
N LYS A 81 -7.54 -45.11 -23.70
CA LYS A 81 -6.36 -44.65 -22.97
C LYS A 81 -6.62 -43.30 -22.30
N LEU A 82 -7.15 -42.32 -23.05
CA LEU A 82 -7.42 -41.00 -22.48
C LEU A 82 -8.53 -41.06 -21.42
N TRP A 83 -9.56 -41.89 -21.64
CA TRP A 83 -10.67 -42.06 -20.71
C TRP A 83 -10.22 -42.64 -19.38
N THR A 84 -9.48 -43.75 -19.40
CA THR A 84 -8.95 -44.40 -18.18
C THR A 84 -7.94 -43.54 -17.43
N THR A 85 -6.99 -42.90 -18.12
CA THR A 85 -6.05 -41.96 -17.48
C THR A 85 -6.79 -40.80 -16.84
N SER A 86 -7.71 -40.16 -17.57
CA SER A 86 -8.49 -39.04 -17.03
C SER A 86 -9.37 -39.48 -15.84
N HIS A 87 -9.91 -40.71 -15.85
CA HIS A 87 -10.70 -41.22 -14.73
C HIS A 87 -9.83 -41.42 -13.48
N ALA A 88 -8.61 -41.95 -13.63
CA ALA A 88 -7.65 -42.08 -12.54
C ALA A 88 -7.21 -40.70 -12.02
N ASP A 89 -6.91 -39.76 -12.90
CA ASP A 89 -6.52 -38.39 -12.52
C ASP A 89 -7.62 -37.72 -11.68
N LEU A 90 -8.90 -37.94 -12.01
CA LEU A 90 -10.02 -37.38 -11.24
C LEU A 90 -10.14 -37.99 -9.83
N GLN A 91 -9.73 -39.24 -9.62
CA GLN A 91 -9.79 -39.89 -8.30
C GLN A 91 -8.54 -39.61 -7.44
N PHE A 92 -7.36 -39.60 -8.07
CA PHE A 92 -6.08 -39.61 -7.36
C PHE A 92 -5.22 -38.36 -7.59
N GLY A 93 -5.58 -37.51 -8.55
CA GLY A 93 -4.80 -36.36 -8.98
C GLY A 93 -3.68 -36.75 -9.94
N SER A 94 -3.01 -35.73 -10.47
CA SER A 94 -1.85 -35.89 -11.35
C SER A 94 -0.90 -34.70 -11.20
N SER A 95 0.15 -34.63 -12.01
CA SER A 95 1.00 -33.43 -12.07
C SER A 95 0.25 -32.21 -12.63
N GLU A 96 -0.88 -32.41 -13.32
CA GLU A 96 -1.65 -31.34 -13.95
C GLU A 96 -2.85 -30.87 -13.11
N ILE A 97 -3.39 -31.72 -12.25
CA ILE A 97 -4.57 -31.42 -11.42
C ILE A 97 -4.37 -31.91 -9.99
N ASP A 98 -4.81 -31.07 -9.05
CA ASP A 98 -4.88 -31.43 -7.62
C ASP A 98 -6.34 -31.61 -7.22
N VAL A 99 -6.73 -32.85 -6.94
CA VAL A 99 -8.09 -33.22 -6.54
C VAL A 99 -8.22 -33.42 -5.03
N SER A 100 -7.13 -33.24 -4.27
CA SER A 100 -7.05 -33.63 -2.85
C SER A 100 -8.03 -32.86 -1.96
N GLU A 101 -8.34 -31.61 -2.29
CA GLU A 101 -9.33 -30.81 -1.57
C GLU A 101 -10.76 -31.24 -1.95
N MET A 102 -11.06 -31.30 -3.25
CA MET A 102 -12.41 -31.59 -3.73
C MET A 102 -12.87 -33.03 -3.44
N ASN A 103 -11.95 -34.00 -3.50
CA ASN A 103 -12.25 -35.41 -3.27
C ASN A 103 -12.44 -35.76 -1.78
N LYS A 104 -12.35 -34.78 -0.86
CA LYS A 104 -12.80 -34.95 0.54
C LYS A 104 -14.32 -34.92 0.68
N ASP A 105 -15.03 -34.40 -0.31
CA ASP A 105 -16.48 -34.34 -0.30
C ASP A 105 -17.12 -35.73 -0.35
N GLN A 106 -17.94 -36.04 0.65
CA GLN A 106 -18.54 -37.37 0.80
C GLN A 106 -19.53 -37.68 -0.33
N ALA A 107 -20.25 -36.68 -0.85
CA ALA A 107 -21.18 -36.88 -1.95
C ALA A 107 -20.43 -37.25 -3.24
N LEU A 108 -19.30 -36.60 -3.50
CA LEU A 108 -18.43 -36.93 -4.63
C LEU A 108 -17.83 -38.34 -4.50
N GLN A 109 -17.34 -38.72 -3.32
CA GLN A 109 -16.85 -40.08 -3.07
C GLN A 109 -17.93 -41.14 -3.32
N ALA A 110 -19.16 -40.89 -2.85
CA ALA A 110 -20.29 -41.79 -3.08
C ALA A 110 -20.65 -41.91 -4.58
N LEU A 111 -20.49 -40.83 -5.36
CA LEU A 111 -20.69 -40.88 -6.81
C LEU A 111 -19.61 -41.70 -7.51
N PHE A 112 -18.35 -41.59 -7.11
CA PHE A 112 -17.27 -42.43 -7.63
C PHE A 112 -17.46 -43.92 -7.29
N GLN A 113 -17.97 -44.23 -6.10
CA GLN A 113 -18.34 -45.61 -5.76
C GLN A 113 -19.49 -46.14 -6.60
N GLN A 114 -20.50 -45.30 -6.89
CA GLN A 114 -21.65 -45.69 -7.72
C GLN A 114 -21.28 -45.88 -9.20
N ILE A 115 -20.35 -45.09 -9.74
CA ILE A 115 -19.96 -45.18 -11.15
C ILE A 115 -19.01 -46.36 -11.43
N ASP A 116 -18.31 -46.85 -10.40
CA ASP A 116 -17.23 -47.84 -10.52
C ASP A 116 -17.63 -49.15 -11.23
N PRO A 117 -18.81 -49.77 -10.96
CA PRO A 117 -19.21 -50.99 -11.67
C PRO A 117 -19.37 -50.77 -13.18
N PHE A 118 -19.95 -49.64 -13.58
CA PHE A 118 -20.16 -49.28 -14.99
C PHE A 118 -18.84 -48.93 -15.67
N TYR A 119 -17.98 -48.18 -14.98
CA TYR A 119 -16.62 -47.89 -15.43
C TYR A 119 -15.84 -49.18 -15.67
N THR A 120 -15.85 -50.10 -14.70
CA THR A 120 -15.12 -51.36 -14.77
C THR A 120 -15.64 -52.26 -15.89
N ALA A 121 -16.96 -52.34 -16.09
CA ALA A 121 -17.56 -53.11 -17.18
C ALA A 121 -17.15 -52.58 -18.57
N ILE A 122 -17.22 -51.26 -18.77
CA ILE A 122 -16.77 -50.62 -20.03
C ILE A 122 -15.27 -50.83 -20.23
N LYS A 123 -14.48 -50.70 -19.16
CA LYS A 123 -13.02 -50.86 -19.18
C LYS A 123 -12.63 -52.26 -19.66
N GLN A 124 -13.15 -53.29 -18.99
CA GLN A 124 -12.84 -54.70 -19.30
C GLN A 124 -13.25 -55.05 -20.73
N ALA A 125 -14.49 -54.72 -21.12
CA ALA A 125 -14.97 -54.98 -22.47
C ALA A 125 -14.16 -54.24 -23.55
N SER A 126 -13.70 -53.02 -23.27
CA SER A 126 -12.82 -52.29 -24.18
C SER A 126 -11.45 -52.96 -24.31
N GLU A 127 -10.85 -53.40 -23.20
CA GLU A 127 -9.57 -54.14 -23.20
C GLU A 127 -9.66 -55.43 -24.02
N GLU A 128 -10.78 -56.16 -23.88
CA GLU A 128 -11.05 -57.36 -24.68
C GLU A 128 -11.06 -57.04 -26.17
N LEU A 129 -11.83 -56.05 -26.62
CA LEU A 129 -11.89 -55.65 -28.03
C LEU A 129 -10.53 -55.17 -28.57
N ILE A 130 -9.79 -54.40 -27.76
CA ILE A 130 -8.45 -53.91 -28.12
C ILE A 130 -7.45 -55.08 -28.29
N SER A 131 -7.64 -56.19 -27.58
CA SER A 131 -6.76 -57.36 -27.71
C SER A 131 -7.03 -58.19 -28.99
N MET A 132 -8.21 -58.04 -29.62
CA MET A 132 -8.61 -58.86 -30.77
C MET A 132 -8.02 -58.37 -32.10
N SER A 133 -7.73 -59.31 -33.00
CA SER A 133 -7.42 -59.01 -34.41
C SER A 133 -8.69 -59.10 -35.27
N PHE A 134 -8.66 -58.53 -36.49
CA PHE A 134 -9.77 -58.62 -37.46
C PHE A 134 -10.21 -60.08 -37.68
N GLU A 135 -9.26 -60.98 -37.93
CA GLU A 135 -9.55 -62.41 -38.17
C GLU A 135 -10.18 -63.08 -36.96
N THR A 136 -9.67 -62.78 -35.76
CA THR A 136 -10.19 -63.35 -34.50
C THR A 136 -11.60 -62.84 -34.20
N ALA A 137 -11.85 -61.55 -34.44
CA ALA A 137 -13.15 -60.92 -34.22
C ALA A 137 -14.23 -61.42 -35.22
N ASN A 138 -13.84 -61.80 -36.45
CA ASN A 138 -14.76 -62.28 -37.47
C ASN A 138 -14.92 -63.80 -37.55
N SER A 139 -14.12 -64.57 -36.81
CA SER A 139 -14.19 -66.03 -36.79
C SER A 139 -14.35 -66.59 -35.37
N SER A 140 -13.25 -67.01 -34.75
CA SER A 140 -13.21 -67.83 -33.54
C SER A 140 -13.75 -67.14 -32.28
N ARG A 141 -13.77 -65.81 -32.21
CA ARG A 141 -14.25 -65.04 -31.06
C ARG A 141 -15.34 -64.03 -31.40
N LYS A 142 -16.10 -64.28 -32.47
CA LYS A 142 -17.19 -63.37 -32.89
C LYS A 142 -18.25 -63.13 -31.81
N ASN A 143 -18.63 -64.17 -31.06
CA ASN A 143 -19.57 -64.02 -29.95
C ASN A 143 -18.97 -63.17 -28.83
N GLN A 144 -17.71 -63.42 -28.44
CA GLN A 144 -17.02 -62.63 -27.43
C GLN A 144 -16.91 -61.14 -27.83
N ALA A 145 -16.59 -60.85 -29.09
CA ALA A 145 -16.56 -59.47 -29.59
C ALA A 145 -17.96 -58.82 -29.50
N THR A 146 -19.01 -59.55 -29.84
CA THR A 146 -20.40 -59.07 -29.77
C THR A 146 -20.82 -58.82 -28.32
N ASP A 147 -20.46 -59.72 -27.40
CA ASP A 147 -20.77 -59.61 -25.97
C ASP A 147 -20.04 -58.41 -25.33
N ALA A 148 -18.76 -58.19 -25.67
CA ALA A 148 -18.01 -57.02 -25.22
C ALA A 148 -18.64 -55.70 -25.71
N ILE A 149 -19.06 -55.64 -26.98
CA ILE A 149 -19.75 -54.47 -27.54
C ILE A 149 -21.09 -54.23 -26.83
N ALA A 150 -21.84 -55.29 -26.56
CA ALA A 150 -23.09 -55.21 -25.81
C ALA A 150 -22.88 -54.70 -24.37
N ALA A 151 -21.82 -55.17 -23.70
CA ALA A 151 -21.45 -54.71 -22.36
C ALA A 151 -21.09 -53.21 -22.33
N ILE A 152 -20.34 -52.71 -23.32
CA ILE A 152 -20.05 -51.27 -23.43
C ILE A 152 -21.35 -50.49 -23.59
N LYS A 153 -22.21 -50.91 -24.53
CA LYS A 153 -23.47 -50.21 -24.85
C LYS A 153 -24.45 -50.19 -23.67
N SER A 154 -24.57 -51.28 -22.91
CA SER A 154 -25.52 -51.37 -21.79
C SER A 154 -25.10 -50.56 -20.57
N ASN A 155 -23.79 -50.35 -20.38
CA ASN A 155 -23.25 -49.63 -19.22
C ASN A 155 -23.02 -48.12 -19.49
N GLU A 156 -22.89 -47.70 -20.75
CA GLU A 156 -22.60 -46.30 -21.11
C GLU A 156 -23.64 -45.32 -20.57
N GLY A 157 -24.94 -45.64 -20.64
CA GLY A 157 -26.00 -44.71 -20.23
C GLY A 157 -25.94 -44.34 -18.74
N GLU A 158 -25.73 -45.34 -17.88
CA GLU A 158 -25.57 -45.14 -16.44
C GLU A 158 -24.24 -44.46 -16.11
N PHE A 159 -23.15 -44.87 -16.78
CA PHE A 159 -21.86 -44.19 -16.65
C PHE A 159 -22.00 -42.70 -16.97
N LEU A 160 -22.62 -42.35 -18.10
CA LEU A 160 -22.80 -40.97 -18.54
C LEU A 160 -23.65 -40.16 -17.54
N THR A 161 -24.70 -40.76 -17.00
CA THR A 161 -25.58 -40.13 -16.01
C THR A 161 -24.86 -39.85 -14.70
N LEU A 162 -24.06 -40.79 -14.20
CA LEU A 162 -23.27 -40.61 -12.98
C LEU A 162 -22.10 -39.65 -13.20
N MET A 163 -21.44 -39.72 -14.36
CA MET A 163 -20.35 -38.82 -14.72
C MET A 163 -20.83 -37.38 -14.84
N ASN A 164 -22.05 -37.15 -15.36
CA ASN A 164 -22.72 -35.85 -15.31
C ASN A 164 -22.83 -35.32 -13.87
N LYS A 165 -23.30 -36.14 -12.93
CA LYS A 165 -23.43 -35.75 -11.52
C LYS A 165 -22.08 -35.42 -10.90
N ILE A 166 -21.03 -36.21 -11.22
CA ILE A 166 -19.66 -35.95 -10.78
C ILE A 166 -19.17 -34.59 -11.30
N THR A 167 -19.35 -34.30 -12.60
CA THR A 167 -18.97 -33.00 -13.18
C THR A 167 -19.72 -31.85 -12.52
N PHE A 168 -21.04 -31.97 -12.30
CA PHE A 168 -21.81 -30.93 -11.60
C PHE A 168 -21.41 -30.77 -10.14
N GLN A 169 -20.99 -31.84 -9.47
CA GLN A 169 -20.52 -31.74 -8.09
C GLN A 169 -19.18 -31.00 -8.02
N TYR A 170 -18.25 -31.23 -8.96
CA TYR A 170 -17.04 -30.43 -9.09
C TYR A 170 -17.34 -28.96 -9.38
N ASP A 171 -18.24 -28.69 -10.33
CA ASP A 171 -18.66 -27.33 -10.69
C ASP A 171 -19.28 -26.57 -9.51
N LYS A 172 -20.14 -27.25 -8.74
CA LYS A 172 -20.73 -26.72 -7.51
C LYS A 172 -19.66 -26.35 -6.47
N GLN A 173 -18.69 -27.24 -6.24
CA GLN A 173 -17.61 -26.98 -5.28
C GLN A 173 -16.72 -25.81 -5.72
N ALA A 174 -16.35 -25.75 -7.00
CA ALA A 174 -15.56 -24.66 -7.56
C ALA A 174 -16.30 -23.31 -7.44
N SER A 175 -17.59 -23.30 -7.79
CA SER A 175 -18.44 -22.10 -7.72
C SER A 175 -18.59 -21.61 -6.27
N ALA A 176 -18.79 -22.51 -5.31
CA ALA A 176 -18.90 -22.16 -3.90
C ALA A 176 -17.63 -21.49 -3.34
N LYS A 177 -16.44 -21.94 -3.78
CA LYS A 177 -15.16 -21.29 -3.42
C LYS A 177 -15.10 -19.85 -3.94
N ILE A 178 -15.55 -19.61 -5.17
CA ILE A 178 -15.57 -18.28 -5.79
C ILE A 178 -16.58 -17.37 -5.09
N GLU A 179 -17.78 -17.86 -4.77
CA GLU A 179 -18.81 -17.10 -4.05
C GLU A 179 -18.36 -16.70 -2.64
N MET A 180 -17.74 -17.64 -1.91
CA MET A 180 -17.18 -17.37 -0.59
C MET A 180 -16.11 -16.29 -0.66
N LEU A 181 -15.20 -16.36 -1.65
CA LEU A 181 -14.17 -15.34 -1.83
C LEU A 181 -14.79 -13.97 -2.15
N SER A 182 -15.74 -13.92 -3.09
CA SER A 182 -16.40 -12.66 -3.46
C SER A 182 -17.05 -12.00 -2.25
N THR A 183 -17.69 -12.81 -1.39
CA THR A 183 -18.27 -12.32 -0.13
C THR A 183 -17.21 -11.74 0.82
N VAL A 184 -16.07 -12.43 0.98
CA VAL A 184 -14.94 -11.95 1.79
C VAL A 184 -14.37 -10.64 1.24
N GLU A 185 -14.28 -10.50 -0.08
CA GLU A 185 -13.80 -9.28 -0.73
C GLU A 185 -14.70 -8.08 -0.43
N TYR A 186 -16.02 -8.24 -0.46
CA TYR A 186 -16.95 -7.16 -0.07
C TYR A 186 -16.75 -6.71 1.38
N TYR A 187 -16.50 -7.64 2.31
CA TYR A 187 -16.19 -7.30 3.70
C TYR A 187 -14.86 -6.57 3.84
N LEU A 188 -13.81 -6.99 3.11
CA LEU A 188 -12.51 -6.32 3.10
C LEU A 188 -12.60 -4.91 2.51
N LEU A 189 -13.36 -4.74 1.42
CA LEU A 189 -13.63 -3.43 0.83
C LEU A 189 -14.37 -2.52 1.81
N GLY A 190 -15.46 -3.00 2.42
CA GLY A 190 -16.22 -2.23 3.42
C GLY A 190 -15.35 -1.82 4.60
N THR A 191 -14.50 -2.72 5.10
CA THR A 191 -13.54 -2.43 6.17
C THR A 191 -12.50 -1.39 5.74
N THR A 192 -11.98 -1.49 4.51
CA THR A 192 -11.02 -0.52 3.96
C THR A 192 -11.63 0.88 3.86
N LEU A 193 -12.86 0.99 3.34
CA LEU A 193 -13.59 2.25 3.27
C LEU A 193 -13.87 2.83 4.67
N LEU A 194 -14.22 1.98 5.63
CA LEU A 194 -14.41 2.40 7.02
C LEU A 194 -13.12 2.94 7.63
N VAL A 195 -11.97 2.28 7.41
CA VAL A 195 -10.66 2.76 7.88
C VAL A 195 -10.32 4.11 7.26
N ILE A 196 -10.51 4.28 5.95
CA ILE A 196 -10.28 5.57 5.26
C ILE A 196 -11.19 6.67 5.84
N LEU A 197 -12.47 6.37 6.09
CA LEU A 197 -13.39 7.32 6.71
C LEU A 197 -12.92 7.72 8.12
N MET A 198 -12.47 6.75 8.92
CA MET A 198 -11.92 6.99 10.25
C MET A 198 -10.65 7.83 10.19
N GLU A 199 -9.76 7.61 9.22
CA GLU A 199 -8.58 8.46 8.99
C GLU A 199 -8.98 9.92 8.72
N ILE A 200 -9.97 10.13 7.85
CA ILE A 200 -10.47 11.47 7.51
C ILE A 200 -11.02 12.18 8.76
N LEU A 201 -11.86 11.50 9.53
CA LEU A 201 -12.53 12.09 10.69
C LEU A 201 -11.60 12.31 11.89
N PHE A 202 -10.73 11.34 12.20
CA PHE A 202 -9.94 11.32 13.44
C PHE A 202 -8.49 11.74 13.28
N ILE A 203 -7.93 11.73 12.06
CA ILE A 203 -6.53 12.11 11.81
C ILE A 203 -6.49 13.39 10.99
N PHE A 204 -7.03 13.38 9.77
CA PHE A 204 -6.89 14.50 8.85
C PHE A 204 -7.65 15.73 9.35
N ARG A 205 -8.93 15.60 9.71
CA ARG A 205 -9.74 16.74 10.19
C ARG A 205 -9.12 17.46 11.39
N PRO A 206 -8.75 16.80 12.52
CA PRO A 206 -8.13 17.49 13.64
C PRO A 206 -6.74 18.04 13.28
N MET A 207 -5.96 17.34 12.44
CA MET A 207 -4.66 17.84 11.98
C MET A 207 -4.80 19.16 11.20
N PHE A 208 -5.80 19.31 10.33
CA PHE A 208 -6.05 20.55 9.61
C PHE A 208 -6.47 21.69 10.54
N VAL A 209 -7.34 21.41 11.52
CA VAL A 209 -7.79 22.42 12.49
C VAL A 209 -6.63 22.88 13.38
N ASP A 210 -5.85 21.95 13.95
CA ASP A 210 -4.69 22.26 14.78
C ASP A 210 -3.63 23.06 14.02
N SER A 211 -3.44 22.78 12.73
CA SER A 211 -2.47 23.48 11.90
C SER A 211 -2.87 24.94 11.69
N LYS A 212 -4.16 25.20 11.41
CA LYS A 212 -4.68 26.58 11.30
C LYS A 212 -4.57 27.37 12.61
N GLN A 213 -4.82 26.73 13.75
CA GLN A 213 -4.64 27.38 15.05
C GLN A 213 -3.18 27.77 15.29
N LYS A 214 -2.23 26.87 15.00
CA LYS A 214 -0.79 27.17 15.15
C LYS A 214 -0.33 28.30 14.23
N GLU A 215 -0.80 28.33 12.99
CA GLU A 215 -0.52 29.42 12.07
C GLU A 215 -1.00 30.78 12.63
N SER A 216 -2.21 30.81 13.21
CA SER A 216 -2.74 32.03 13.85
C SER A 216 -1.97 32.46 15.11
N ILE A 217 -1.41 31.51 15.87
CA ILE A 217 -0.58 31.80 17.03
C ILE A 217 0.79 32.33 16.58
N ILE A 218 1.40 31.71 15.57
CA ILE A 218 2.68 32.17 15.00
C ILE A 218 2.52 33.58 14.41
N SER A 219 1.43 33.86 13.69
CA SER A 219 1.19 35.20 13.16
C SER A 219 1.03 36.22 14.29
N LYS A 220 0.23 35.94 15.32
CA LYS A 220 0.10 36.80 16.51
C LYS A 220 1.44 37.02 17.22
N LEU A 221 2.24 35.96 17.40
CA LEU A 221 3.56 36.05 18.02
C LEU A 221 4.53 36.88 17.17
N SER A 222 4.48 36.76 15.84
CA SER A 222 5.32 37.58 14.95
C SER A 222 4.95 39.06 14.99
N VAL A 223 3.66 39.38 15.08
CA VAL A 223 3.18 40.76 15.26
C VAL A 223 3.64 41.32 16.60
N LEU A 224 3.40 40.60 17.71
CA LEU A 224 3.84 41.03 19.06
C LEU A 224 5.36 41.24 19.14
N ARG A 225 6.15 40.34 18.54
CA ARG A 225 7.60 40.48 18.48
C ARG A 225 8.03 41.71 17.69
N ASN A 226 7.38 42.00 16.57
CA ASN A 226 7.67 43.19 15.77
C ASN A 226 7.29 44.47 16.53
N ASP A 227 6.16 44.49 17.24
CA ASP A 227 5.73 45.63 18.05
C ASP A 227 6.71 45.92 19.19
N GLU A 228 7.16 44.88 19.90
CA GLU A 228 8.17 45.00 20.96
C GLU A 228 9.51 45.53 20.41
N GLN A 229 9.93 45.03 19.25
CA GLN A 229 11.15 45.48 18.57
C GLN A 229 11.04 46.94 18.09
N ASN A 230 9.88 47.35 17.58
CA ASN A 230 9.59 48.73 17.18
C ASN A 230 9.57 49.67 18.39
N TYR A 231 8.98 49.24 19.49
CA TYR A 231 8.97 49.99 20.75
C TYR A 231 10.39 50.19 21.29
N SER A 232 11.17 49.12 21.36
CA SER A 232 12.58 49.16 21.79
C SER A 232 13.43 50.06 20.88
N SER A 233 13.27 49.97 19.56
CA SER A 233 13.94 50.86 18.60
C SER A 233 13.57 52.34 18.82
N THR A 234 12.30 52.62 19.12
CA THR A 234 11.83 53.98 19.42
C THR A 234 12.45 54.52 20.71
N GLN A 235 12.51 53.69 21.77
CA GLN A 235 13.17 54.05 23.03
C GLN A 235 14.67 54.33 22.82
N ILE A 236 15.37 53.52 22.03
CA ILE A 236 16.79 53.75 21.70
C ILE A 236 16.97 55.06 20.93
N LYS A 237 16.09 55.37 19.96
CA LYS A 237 16.14 56.66 19.24
C LYS A 237 15.94 57.84 20.18
N GLN A 238 14.98 57.77 21.10
CA GLN A 238 14.75 58.81 22.11
C GLN A 238 15.91 58.95 23.09
N ALA A 239 16.49 57.84 23.55
CA ALA A 239 17.67 57.86 24.40
C ALA A 239 18.87 58.51 23.68
N ASN A 240 19.08 58.15 22.41
CA ASN A 240 20.14 58.74 21.58
C ASN A 240 19.92 60.24 21.31
N SER A 241 18.68 60.67 21.09
CA SER A 241 18.38 62.11 20.93
C SER A 241 18.65 62.88 22.23
N ARG A 242 18.24 62.33 23.38
CA ARG A 242 18.56 62.92 24.69
C ARG A 242 20.06 62.97 24.97
N ILE A 243 20.79 61.90 24.64
CA ILE A 243 22.26 61.90 24.76
C ILE A 243 22.89 62.98 23.88
N LYS A 244 22.37 63.19 22.67
CA LYS A 244 22.84 64.25 21.77
C LYS A 244 22.57 65.64 22.34
N GLU A 245 21.39 65.88 22.91
CA GLU A 245 21.04 67.13 23.59
C GLU A 245 21.92 67.36 24.82
N LEU A 246 22.11 66.35 25.67
CA LEU A 246 22.99 66.42 26.84
C LEU A 246 24.44 66.71 26.44
N LYS A 247 24.94 66.10 25.36
CA LYS A 247 26.27 66.41 24.82
C LYS A 247 26.36 67.87 24.35
N LYS A 248 25.34 68.37 23.66
CA LYS A 248 25.30 69.77 23.21
C LYS A 248 25.30 70.72 24.41
N LEU A 249 24.47 70.44 25.42
CA LEU A 249 24.41 71.22 26.65
C LEU A 249 25.73 71.19 27.42
N ALA A 250 26.39 70.03 27.51
CA ALA A 250 27.70 69.89 28.14
C ALA A 250 28.79 70.71 27.42
N ILE A 251 28.76 70.76 26.08
CA ILE A 251 29.66 71.61 25.29
C ILE A 251 29.37 73.09 25.58
N GLN A 252 28.10 73.50 25.57
CA GLN A 252 27.71 74.89 25.86
C GLN A 252 28.11 75.31 27.28
N LEU A 253 27.88 74.46 28.28
CA LEU A 253 28.30 74.71 29.67
C LEU A 253 29.82 74.82 29.77
N LYS A 254 30.57 73.97 29.05
CA LYS A 254 32.02 74.05 29.01
C LYS A 254 32.50 75.37 28.40
N GLU A 255 31.89 75.80 27.31
CA GLU A 255 32.17 77.11 26.69
C GLU A 255 31.83 78.27 27.64
N GLU A 256 30.69 78.22 28.33
CA GLU A 256 30.27 79.25 29.30
C GLU A 256 31.22 79.32 30.51
N VAL A 257 31.68 78.17 31.02
CA VAL A 257 32.68 78.12 32.10
C VAL A 257 34.00 78.74 31.63
N ILE A 258 34.46 78.42 30.42
CA ILE A 258 35.68 79.02 29.85
C ILE A 258 35.53 80.54 29.70
N GLU A 259 34.38 81.03 29.24
CA GLU A 259 34.13 82.48 29.14
C GLU A 259 34.10 83.15 30.52
N LYS A 260 33.45 82.54 31.51
CA LYS A 260 33.42 83.06 32.89
C LYS A 260 34.81 83.10 33.51
N ASP A 261 35.62 82.06 33.33
CA ASP A 261 37.02 82.05 33.80
C ASP A 261 37.85 83.13 33.13
N LYS A 262 37.69 83.32 31.80
CA LYS A 262 38.37 84.39 31.06
C LYS A 262 37.96 85.78 31.57
N SER A 263 36.66 85.99 31.79
CA SER A 263 36.11 87.23 32.34
C SER A 263 36.62 87.51 33.76
N TYR A 264 36.65 86.49 34.62
CA TYR A 264 37.16 86.58 35.98
C TYR A 264 38.67 86.91 36.01
N THR A 265 39.43 86.25 35.13
CA THR A 265 40.88 86.50 34.98
C THR A 265 41.15 87.93 34.48
N LEU A 266 40.37 88.40 33.49
CA LEU A 266 40.43 89.77 33.00
C LEU A 266 40.15 90.77 34.12
N LYS A 267 39.07 90.57 34.87
CA LYS A 267 38.69 91.45 35.99
C LYS A 267 39.79 91.50 37.06
N THR A 268 40.35 90.36 37.43
CA THR A 268 41.43 90.27 38.43
C THR A 268 42.71 90.94 37.91
N THR A 269 43.06 90.72 36.64
CA THR A 269 44.21 91.37 36.00
C THR A 269 44.03 92.89 35.94
N SER A 270 42.84 93.38 35.61
CA SER A 270 42.52 94.81 35.61
C SER A 270 42.66 95.42 37.01
N GLN A 271 42.13 94.76 38.06
CA GLN A 271 42.29 95.20 39.44
C GLN A 271 43.76 95.20 39.90
N MET A 272 44.55 94.22 39.45
CA MET A 272 45.97 94.16 39.75
C MET A 272 46.74 95.28 39.05
N MET A 273 46.42 95.59 37.79
CA MET A 273 46.98 96.75 37.07
C MET A 273 46.59 98.07 37.73
N GLU A 274 45.36 98.19 38.22
CA GLU A 274 44.90 99.38 38.95
C GLU A 274 45.65 99.56 40.28
N ASN A 275 45.83 98.47 41.04
CA ASN A 275 46.65 98.48 42.25
C ASN A 275 48.13 98.80 41.95
N LEU A 276 48.69 98.28 40.86
CA LEU A 276 50.05 98.62 40.41
C LEU A 276 50.17 100.11 40.06
N LYS A 277 49.17 100.70 39.38
CA LYS A 277 49.13 102.14 39.13
C LYS A 277 49.04 102.96 40.42
N LEU A 278 48.21 102.53 41.37
CA LEU A 278 48.10 103.16 42.69
C LEU A 278 49.42 103.07 43.45
N LYS A 279 50.07 101.90 43.44
CA LYS A 279 51.38 101.69 44.07
C LYS A 279 52.45 102.57 43.43
N GLY A 280 52.50 102.65 42.09
CA GLY A 280 53.40 103.58 41.40
C GLY A 280 53.14 105.05 41.76
N ARG A 281 51.87 105.43 41.97
CA ARG A 281 51.51 106.78 42.43
C ARG A 281 51.88 107.04 43.89
N ILE A 282 51.84 106.02 44.74
CA ILE A 282 52.32 106.08 46.12
C ILE A 282 53.84 106.19 46.16
N GLU A 283 54.56 105.40 45.36
CA GLU A 283 56.02 105.49 45.23
C GLU A 283 56.45 106.87 44.68
N GLU A 284 55.71 107.48 43.74
CA GLU A 284 55.93 108.88 43.31
C GLU A 284 55.65 109.92 44.42
N LEU A 285 54.70 109.67 45.32
CA LEU A 285 54.38 110.54 46.45
C LEU A 285 55.37 110.39 47.59
N GLU A 286 55.84 109.18 47.87
CA GLU A 286 56.90 108.88 48.84
C GLU A 286 58.24 109.47 48.38
N ALA A 287 58.58 109.37 47.10
CA ALA A 287 59.74 110.06 46.51
C ALA A 287 59.65 111.60 46.59
N LYS A 288 58.45 112.17 46.77
CA LYS A 288 58.24 113.61 47.02
C LYS A 288 58.24 113.98 48.51
N LEU A 289 58.08 113.02 49.43
CA LEU A 289 58.11 113.25 50.88
C LEU A 289 59.53 113.17 51.49
N ASP A 290 60.48 112.55 50.79
CA ASP A 290 61.87 112.37 51.28
C ASP A 290 62.81 113.56 50.95
N GLN A 291 62.25 114.77 50.81
CA GLN A 291 62.99 116.04 50.75
C GLN A 291 62.56 116.99 51.90
N PRO A 292 63.44 117.35 52.86
CA PRO A 292 63.09 118.30 53.93
C PRO A 292 63.68 119.71 53.73
N SER A 293 62.85 120.75 53.96
CA SER A 293 63.16 122.19 54.07
C SER A 293 61.96 122.86 54.81
N HIS A 294 62.05 123.75 55.82
CA HIS A 294 63.12 124.51 56.50
C HIS A 294 62.62 125.05 57.86
N ALA A 295 63.54 125.45 58.77
CA ALA A 295 63.36 126.32 59.97
C ALA A 295 62.38 125.77 61.05
N ILE A 296 62.68 125.74 62.35
CA ILE A 296 63.57 126.49 63.25
C ILE A 296 64.67 125.59 63.81
#